data_AF-A0A1R4G518-F1
#
_entry.id   AF-A0A1R4G518-F1
#
_cell.length_a   1.000
_cell.length_b   1.000
_cell.length_c   1.000
_cell.angle_alpha   90.00
_cell.angle_beta   90.00
_cell.angle_gamma   90.00
#
_symmetry.space_group_name_H-M   'P 1'
#
loop_
_entity.id
_entity.type
_entity.pdbx_description
1 polymer ?
#
loop_
_entity_poly.entity_id
_entity_poly.type
_entity_poly.pdbx_seq_one_letter_code
_entity_poly.pdbx_strand_id
1 'polypeptide(L)'
;MNASNDAKADLKRYLQSTRSALLWKLEGLSERQMREPHTPTGMNLLGIVKHCANVEVGYFGETFGREWPHPEQVVTEAQWSQDTQADWFATAAESSEDIVDLYLRIWAFADETIDALPLDAEGTVAHWPEGRNTVTLHQMLIHVLTDVTRHAGHADIIREQTDGDTGLSQNNTNMPDDVDWPAYVEKLRQLAIASDAQTPAAAADDRARKQPLRQQ
;
A
#
# COMPACT_ATOMS: atom_id res chain seq x y z
N MET A 1 -32.92 3.04 8.36
CA MET A 1 -31.77 2.62 7.53
C MET A 1 -30.55 2.76 8.41
N ASN A 2 -29.80 1.67 8.59
CA ASN A 2 -28.83 1.52 9.67
C ASN A 2 -27.48 2.07 9.18
N ALA A 3 -27.18 3.34 9.48
CA ALA A 3 -26.00 4.05 8.97
C ALA A 3 -24.66 3.32 9.18
N SER A 4 -24.58 2.43 10.18
CA SER A 4 -23.42 1.55 10.41
C SER A 4 -23.20 0.52 9.28
N ASN A 5 -24.28 -0.05 8.72
CA ASN A 5 -24.19 -0.96 7.58
C ASN A 5 -23.77 -0.21 6.30
N ASP A 6 -24.20 1.04 6.14
CA ASP A 6 -23.82 1.87 5.01
C ASP A 6 -22.31 2.21 5.07
N ALA A 7 -21.81 2.62 6.24
CA ALA A 7 -20.38 2.88 6.43
C ALA A 7 -19.49 1.64 6.20
N LYS A 8 -19.90 0.47 6.72
CA LYS A 8 -19.17 -0.79 6.49
C LYS A 8 -19.14 -1.16 5.01
N ALA A 9 -20.28 -1.04 4.33
CA ALA A 9 -20.37 -1.31 2.90
C ALA A 9 -19.51 -0.35 2.07
N ASP A 10 -19.47 0.93 2.44
CA ASP A 10 -18.63 1.94 1.79
C ASP A 10 -17.14 1.60 1.95
N LEU A 11 -16.68 1.36 3.19
CA LEU A 11 -15.28 0.99 3.47
C LEU A 11 -14.86 -0.27 2.70
N LYS A 12 -15.70 -1.31 2.71
CA LYS A 12 -15.45 -2.55 1.97
C LYS A 12 -15.38 -2.29 0.46
N ARG A 13 -16.31 -1.51 -0.10
CA ARG A 13 -16.31 -1.17 -1.53
C ARG A 13 -15.05 -0.43 -1.95
N TYR A 14 -14.60 0.55 -1.16
CA TYR A 14 -13.37 1.29 -1.45
C TYR A 14 -12.14 0.38 -1.37
N LEU A 15 -12.06 -0.49 -0.36
CA LEU A 15 -10.99 -1.47 -0.25
C LEU A 15 -10.95 -2.40 -1.47
N GLN A 16 -12.08 -3.01 -1.84
CA GLN A 16 -12.17 -3.87 -3.02
C GLN A 16 -11.77 -3.17 -4.33
N SER A 17 -12.16 -1.90 -4.48
CA SER A 17 -11.80 -1.10 -5.66
C SER A 17 -10.28 -0.86 -5.71
N THR A 18 -9.66 -0.52 -4.58
CA THR A 18 -8.20 -0.33 -4.49
C THR A 18 -7.44 -1.64 -4.71
N ARG A 19 -7.90 -2.77 -4.14
CA ARG A 19 -7.30 -4.09 -4.39
C ARG A 19 -7.32 -4.45 -5.88
N SER A 20 -8.46 -4.22 -6.53
CA SER A 20 -8.62 -4.44 -7.97
C SER A 20 -7.66 -3.58 -8.78
N ALA A 21 -7.55 -2.29 -8.44
CA ALA A 21 -6.63 -1.37 -9.08
C ALA A 21 -5.17 -1.83 -8.92
N LEU A 22 -4.79 -2.30 -7.73
CA LEU A 22 -3.45 -2.79 -7.45
C LEU A 22 -3.10 -4.03 -8.29
N LEU A 23 -4.00 -5.01 -8.40
CA LEU A 23 -3.80 -6.18 -9.26
C LEU A 23 -3.73 -5.80 -10.74
N TRP A 24 -4.57 -4.86 -11.18
CA TRP A 24 -4.52 -4.33 -12.54
C TRP A 24 -3.15 -3.73 -12.89
N LYS A 25 -2.43 -3.14 -11.92
CA LYS A 25 -1.05 -2.65 -12.14
C LYS A 25 -0.03 -3.71 -12.50
N LEU A 26 -0.35 -4.99 -12.38
CA LEU A 26 0.53 -6.07 -12.83
C LEU A 26 0.24 -6.52 -14.27
N GLU A 27 -0.94 -6.20 -14.82
CA GLU A 27 -1.38 -6.70 -16.12
C GLU A 27 -0.45 -6.24 -17.26
N GLY A 28 -0.06 -7.18 -18.14
CA GLY A 28 0.78 -6.90 -19.31
C GLY A 28 2.28 -6.75 -19.03
N LEU A 29 2.71 -6.80 -17.76
CA LEU A 29 4.12 -6.75 -17.39
C LEU A 29 4.76 -8.14 -17.39
N SER A 30 6.07 -8.18 -17.68
CA SER A 30 6.87 -9.40 -17.48
C SER A 30 7.24 -9.61 -16.01
N GLU A 31 7.57 -10.84 -15.64
CA GLU A 31 8.10 -11.19 -14.30
C GLU A 31 9.27 -10.30 -13.88
N ARG A 32 10.16 -9.95 -14.82
CA ARG A 32 11.29 -9.06 -14.56
C ARG A 32 10.83 -7.64 -14.26
N GLN A 33 9.92 -7.08 -15.06
CA GLN A 33 9.42 -5.71 -14.85
C GLN A 33 8.71 -5.56 -13.51
N MET A 34 7.92 -6.55 -13.09
CA MET A 34 7.21 -6.49 -11.81
C MET A 34 8.14 -6.53 -10.58
N ARG A 35 9.37 -7.06 -10.72
CA ARG A 35 10.38 -7.17 -9.65
C ARG A 35 11.47 -6.12 -9.70
N GLU A 36 11.53 -5.33 -10.78
CA GLU A 36 12.58 -4.30 -10.91
C GLU A 36 12.41 -3.25 -9.80
N PRO A 37 13.45 -2.93 -9.04
CA PRO A 37 13.40 -1.85 -8.05
C PRO A 37 13.30 -0.47 -8.71
N HIS A 38 12.33 0.34 -8.28
CA HIS A 38 12.10 1.70 -8.80
C HIS A 38 12.47 2.83 -7.82
N THR A 39 12.83 2.48 -6.58
CA THR A 39 13.23 3.45 -5.56
C THR A 39 14.55 3.03 -4.89
N PRO A 40 15.29 3.97 -4.26
CA PRO A 40 16.49 3.63 -3.48
C PRO A 40 16.25 2.64 -2.33
N THR A 41 15.00 2.48 -1.89
CA THR A 41 14.59 1.52 -0.86
C THR A 41 14.09 0.19 -1.41
N GLY A 42 14.21 -0.05 -2.73
CA GLY A 42 13.93 -1.35 -3.33
C GLY A 42 12.48 -1.59 -3.76
N MET A 43 11.61 -0.57 -3.70
CA MET A 43 10.17 -0.76 -3.96
C MET A 43 9.92 -1.20 -5.41
N ASN A 44 9.11 -2.25 -5.57
CA ASN A 44 8.73 -2.85 -6.84
C ASN A 44 7.25 -3.29 -6.78
N LEU A 45 6.61 -3.51 -7.93
CA LEU A 45 5.17 -3.78 -8.02
C LEU A 45 4.76 -5.09 -7.35
N LEU A 46 5.50 -6.18 -7.60
CA LEU A 46 5.12 -7.48 -7.06
C LEU A 46 5.31 -7.54 -5.54
N GLY A 47 6.35 -6.89 -5.04
CA GLY A 47 6.60 -6.71 -3.62
C GLY A 47 5.48 -5.95 -2.91
N ILE A 48 4.90 -4.93 -3.55
CA ILE A 48 3.72 -4.24 -3.00
C ILE A 48 2.54 -5.21 -2.85
N VAL A 49 2.24 -6.03 -3.86
CA VAL A 49 1.12 -6.97 -3.79
C VAL A 49 1.33 -8.01 -2.68
N LYS A 50 2.55 -8.55 -2.56
CA LYS A 50 2.89 -9.48 -1.49
C LYS A 50 2.79 -8.84 -0.11
N HIS A 51 3.21 -7.59 0.04
CA HIS A 51 3.06 -6.85 1.29
C HIS A 51 1.60 -6.69 1.67
N CYS A 52 0.75 -6.21 0.74
CA CYS A 52 -0.68 -6.06 0.99
C CYS A 52 -1.36 -7.39 1.37
N ALA A 53 -0.96 -8.51 0.77
CA ALA A 53 -1.44 -9.83 1.17
C ALA A 53 -1.09 -10.16 2.64
N ASN A 54 0.15 -9.92 3.07
CA ASN A 54 0.57 -10.17 4.46
C ASN A 54 -0.08 -9.21 5.47
N VAL A 55 -0.27 -7.95 5.09
CA VAL A 55 -1.02 -6.96 5.89
C VAL A 55 -2.46 -7.44 6.10
N GLU A 56 -3.17 -7.78 5.03
CA GLU A 56 -4.58 -8.12 5.11
C GLU A 56 -4.86 -9.41 5.88
N VAL A 57 -4.05 -10.45 5.68
CA VAL A 57 -4.24 -11.72 6.39
C VAL A 57 -3.99 -11.58 7.90
N GLY A 58 -3.03 -10.75 8.32
CA GLY A 58 -2.76 -10.49 9.74
C GLY A 58 -3.85 -9.63 10.39
N TYR A 59 -4.23 -8.52 9.75
CA TYR A 59 -5.18 -7.57 10.32
C TYR A 59 -6.65 -8.02 10.25
N PHE A 60 -7.03 -8.84 9.26
CA PHE A 60 -8.39 -9.43 9.20
C PHE A 60 -8.44 -10.90 9.63
N GLY A 61 -7.31 -11.51 9.96
CA GLY A 61 -7.23 -12.87 10.47
C GLY A 61 -6.91 -12.91 11.96
N GLU A 62 -5.63 -13.04 12.28
CA GLU A 62 -5.12 -13.26 13.63
C GLU A 62 -5.61 -12.20 14.62
N THR A 63 -5.70 -10.93 14.18
CA THR A 63 -6.22 -9.82 14.99
C THR A 63 -7.61 -10.10 15.57
N PHE A 64 -8.45 -10.86 14.85
CA PHE A 64 -9.80 -11.25 15.27
C PHE A 64 -9.91 -12.74 15.61
N GLY A 65 -8.79 -13.39 15.95
CA GLY A 65 -8.74 -14.78 16.38
C GLY A 65 -9.01 -15.79 15.27
N ARG A 66 -8.83 -15.40 14.00
CA ARG A 66 -9.04 -16.28 12.85
C ARG A 66 -7.71 -16.60 12.18
N GLU A 67 -7.27 -17.84 12.30
CA GLU A 67 -6.03 -18.29 11.69
C GLU A 67 -6.18 -18.49 10.18
N TRP A 68 -5.15 -18.10 9.43
CA TRP A 68 -5.02 -18.44 8.02
C TRP A 68 -4.69 -19.94 7.87
N PRO A 69 -5.45 -20.70 7.07
CA PRO A 69 -5.29 -22.17 6.98
C PRO A 69 -3.98 -22.65 6.36
N HIS A 70 -3.21 -21.77 5.72
CA HIS A 70 -1.97 -22.09 5.02
C HIS A 70 -0.81 -21.17 5.46
N PRO A 71 -0.41 -21.21 6.75
CA PRO A 71 0.57 -20.28 7.31
C PRO A 71 1.94 -20.32 6.60
N GLU A 72 2.26 -21.42 5.91
CA GLU A 72 3.47 -21.56 5.09
C GLU A 72 3.48 -20.71 3.81
N GLN A 73 2.32 -20.19 3.39
CA GLN A 73 2.19 -19.38 2.17
C GLN A 73 2.36 -17.89 2.44
N VAL A 74 2.36 -17.46 3.70
CA VAL A 74 2.55 -16.07 4.12
C VAL A 74 3.91 -15.95 4.82
N VAL A 75 4.39 -14.71 4.97
CA VAL A 75 5.63 -14.47 5.69
C VAL A 75 5.41 -14.79 7.17
N THR A 76 6.30 -15.59 7.72
CA THR A 76 6.27 -16.01 9.12
C THR A 76 7.10 -15.07 9.99
N GLU A 77 6.83 -15.05 11.29
CA GLU A 77 7.65 -14.30 12.26
C GLU A 77 9.15 -14.66 12.20
N ALA A 78 9.46 -15.93 11.94
CA ALA A 78 10.83 -16.39 11.75
C ALA A 78 11.50 -15.80 10.49
N GLN A 79 10.73 -15.58 9.43
CA GLN A 79 11.22 -14.92 8.21
C GLN A 79 11.40 -13.42 8.44
N TRP A 80 10.45 -12.73 9.08
CA TRP A 80 10.62 -11.31 9.43
C TRP A 80 11.81 -11.07 10.37
N SER A 81 12.07 -12.00 11.29
CA SER A 81 13.24 -11.95 12.17
C SER A 81 14.57 -12.08 11.42
N GLN A 82 14.58 -12.76 10.26
CA GLN A 82 15.77 -12.91 9.42
C GLN A 82 15.93 -11.76 8.44
N ASP A 83 14.81 -11.27 7.90
CA ASP A 83 14.74 -10.14 6.99
C ASP A 83 13.47 -9.32 7.26
N THR A 84 13.64 -8.11 7.81
CA THR A 84 12.52 -7.23 8.13
C THR A 84 11.76 -6.75 6.90
N GLN A 85 12.27 -7.04 5.69
CA GLN A 85 11.66 -6.72 4.40
C GLN A 85 11.09 -7.96 3.69
N ALA A 86 10.96 -9.12 4.35
CA ALA A 86 10.59 -10.39 3.73
C ALA A 86 9.25 -10.40 2.96
N ASP A 87 8.34 -9.48 3.26
CA ASP A 87 7.06 -9.29 2.56
C ASP A 87 7.11 -8.24 1.43
N TRP A 88 8.23 -7.54 1.25
CA TRP A 88 8.40 -6.49 0.24
C TRP A 88 9.04 -6.97 -1.07
N PHE A 89 9.27 -8.26 -1.22
CA PHE A 89 9.80 -8.86 -2.45
C PHE A 89 9.32 -10.29 -2.65
N ALA A 90 9.19 -10.69 -3.92
CA ALA A 90 9.07 -12.08 -4.32
C ALA A 90 10.44 -12.66 -4.65
N THR A 91 10.74 -13.85 -4.15
CA THR A 91 11.92 -14.62 -4.55
C THR A 91 11.81 -15.09 -6.00
N ALA A 92 12.90 -15.61 -6.56
CA ALA A 92 12.88 -16.19 -7.91
C ALA A 92 11.99 -17.44 -8.03
N ALA A 93 11.65 -18.09 -6.91
CA ALA A 93 10.80 -19.27 -6.88
C ALA A 93 9.31 -18.92 -6.72
N GLU A 94 8.98 -17.69 -6.31
CA GLU A 94 7.60 -17.20 -6.22
C GLU A 94 7.24 -16.54 -7.55
N SER A 95 6.37 -17.18 -8.33
CA SER A 95 5.87 -16.58 -9.57
C SER A 95 4.90 -15.42 -9.28
N SER A 96 4.71 -14.53 -10.25
CA SER A 96 3.71 -13.47 -10.12
C SER A 96 2.29 -14.03 -10.00
N GLU A 97 1.99 -15.12 -10.71
CA GLU A 97 0.72 -15.85 -10.65
C GLU A 97 0.46 -16.38 -9.24
N ASP A 98 1.44 -17.03 -8.60
CA ASP A 98 1.30 -17.56 -7.24
C ASP A 98 1.00 -16.44 -6.22
N ILE A 99 1.66 -15.29 -6.35
CA ILE A 99 1.44 -14.14 -5.47
C ILE A 99 0.06 -13.54 -5.68
N VAL A 100 -0.39 -13.41 -6.92
CA VAL A 100 -1.74 -12.91 -7.25
C VAL A 100 -2.81 -13.88 -6.72
N ASP A 101 -2.63 -15.19 -6.94
CA ASP A 101 -3.56 -16.22 -6.46
C ASP A 101 -3.61 -16.27 -4.93
N LEU A 102 -2.46 -16.13 -4.26
CA LEU A 102 -2.41 -15.99 -2.81
C LEU A 102 -3.17 -14.75 -2.36
N TYR A 103 -2.95 -13.61 -3.00
CA TYR A 103 -3.62 -12.38 -2.62
C TYR A 103 -5.15 -12.45 -2.81
N LEU A 104 -5.63 -13.08 -3.90
CA LEU A 104 -7.06 -13.29 -4.12
C LEU A 104 -7.71 -14.20 -3.05
N ARG A 105 -7.00 -15.24 -2.60
CA ARG A 105 -7.51 -16.10 -1.52
C ARG A 105 -7.49 -15.39 -0.16
N ILE A 106 -6.46 -14.59 0.12
CA ILE A 106 -6.39 -13.75 1.32
C ILE A 106 -7.48 -12.68 1.30
N TRP A 107 -7.74 -12.06 0.15
CA TRP A 107 -8.86 -11.14 -0.03
C TRP A 107 -10.16 -11.84 0.39
N ALA A 108 -10.48 -13.00 -0.19
CA ALA A 108 -11.72 -13.70 0.15
C ALA A 108 -11.82 -13.99 1.66
N PHE A 109 -10.71 -14.43 2.27
CA PHE A 109 -10.61 -14.63 3.71
C PHE A 109 -10.86 -13.34 4.52
N ALA A 110 -10.25 -12.22 4.12
CA ALA A 110 -10.48 -10.93 4.75
C ALA A 110 -11.95 -10.48 4.61
N ASP A 111 -12.55 -10.65 3.43
CA ASP A 111 -13.95 -10.30 3.16
C ASP A 111 -14.92 -11.12 4.02
N GLU A 112 -14.63 -12.39 4.28
CA GLU A 112 -15.41 -13.22 5.21
C GLU A 112 -15.37 -12.68 6.65
N THR A 113 -14.19 -12.29 7.16
CA THR A 113 -14.08 -11.66 8.48
C THR A 113 -14.84 -10.33 8.50
N ILE A 114 -14.64 -9.50 7.49
CA ILE A 114 -15.33 -8.22 7.35
C ILE A 114 -16.84 -8.48 7.39
N ASP A 115 -17.38 -9.40 6.60
CA ASP A 115 -18.83 -9.64 6.55
C ASP A 115 -19.41 -10.18 7.86
N ALA A 116 -18.71 -11.11 8.52
CA ALA A 116 -19.18 -11.78 9.72
C ALA A 116 -19.24 -10.88 10.96
N LEU A 117 -18.33 -9.90 11.10
CA LEU A 117 -18.16 -9.13 12.33
C LEU A 117 -18.82 -7.73 12.24
N PRO A 118 -19.43 -7.22 13.32
CA PRO A 118 -19.86 -5.83 13.37
C PRO A 118 -18.65 -4.87 13.46
N LEU A 119 -18.84 -3.60 13.11
CA LEU A 119 -17.76 -2.59 13.07
C LEU A 119 -17.08 -2.35 14.44
N ASP A 120 -17.80 -2.58 15.53
CA ASP A 120 -17.32 -2.45 16.91
C ASP A 120 -16.75 -3.76 17.48
N ALA A 121 -16.67 -4.83 16.68
CA ALA A 121 -16.00 -6.07 17.10
C ALA A 121 -14.54 -5.78 17.48
N GLU A 122 -14.16 -6.19 18.68
CA GLU A 122 -12.82 -6.00 19.21
C GLU A 122 -11.85 -7.07 18.70
N GLY A 123 -10.60 -6.66 18.48
CA GLY A 123 -9.47 -7.51 18.13
C GLY A 123 -8.20 -7.06 18.83
N THR A 124 -7.15 -7.88 18.75
CA THR A 124 -5.83 -7.58 19.33
C THR A 124 -4.73 -7.75 18.31
N VAL A 125 -4.00 -6.68 18.01
CA VAL A 125 -2.85 -6.72 17.11
C VAL A 125 -1.58 -7.08 17.88
N ALA A 126 -1.06 -8.31 17.72
CA ALA A 126 0.01 -8.83 18.56
C ALA A 126 1.31 -8.01 18.53
N HIS A 127 1.71 -7.49 17.37
CA HIS A 127 2.96 -6.73 17.18
C HIS A 127 2.84 -5.24 17.54
N TRP A 128 1.66 -4.75 17.91
CA TRP A 128 1.48 -3.37 18.34
C TRP A 128 1.82 -3.19 19.82
N PRO A 129 2.29 -2.00 20.25
CA PRO A 129 2.61 -1.77 21.65
C PRO A 129 1.43 -1.98 22.59
N GLU A 130 1.69 -2.55 23.77
CA GLU A 130 0.69 -2.76 24.80
C GLU A 130 -0.07 -1.46 25.13
N GLY A 131 -1.40 -1.58 25.31
CA GLY A 131 -2.30 -0.45 25.53
C GLY A 131 -2.68 0.31 24.26
N ARG A 132 -2.08 -0.02 23.11
CA ARG A 132 -2.49 0.46 21.78
C ARG A 132 -2.84 -0.68 20.81
N ASN A 133 -2.76 -1.93 21.24
CA ASN A 133 -3.00 -3.13 20.43
C ASN A 133 -4.46 -3.60 20.42
N THR A 134 -5.32 -3.11 21.33
CA THR A 134 -6.77 -3.34 21.26
C THR A 134 -7.39 -2.42 20.23
N VAL A 135 -8.10 -3.02 19.27
CA VAL A 135 -8.65 -2.32 18.10
C VAL A 135 -10.08 -2.78 17.82
N THR A 136 -10.82 -2.03 17.01
CA THR A 136 -12.09 -2.47 16.44
C THR A 136 -11.96 -2.82 14.96
N LEU A 137 -12.89 -3.61 14.41
CA LEU A 137 -12.96 -3.86 12.96
C LEU A 137 -13.01 -2.57 12.15
N HIS A 138 -13.71 -1.54 12.63
CA HIS A 138 -13.74 -0.23 11.99
C HIS A 138 -12.34 0.39 11.88
N GLN A 139 -11.56 0.35 12.97
CA GLN A 139 -10.20 0.86 12.98
C GLN A 139 -9.30 0.05 12.03
N MET A 140 -9.46 -1.27 11.97
CA MET A 140 -8.70 -2.13 11.06
C MET A 140 -9.06 -1.91 9.59
N LEU A 141 -10.34 -1.74 9.27
CA LEU A 141 -10.78 -1.37 7.91
C LEU A 141 -10.14 -0.06 7.45
N ILE A 142 -10.14 0.97 8.29
CA ILE A 142 -9.50 2.25 7.97
C ILE A 142 -7.98 2.08 7.84
N HIS A 143 -7.35 1.36 8.77
CA HIS A 143 -5.90 1.13 8.76
C HIS A 143 -5.46 0.46 7.46
N VAL A 144 -6.07 -0.68 7.12
CA VAL A 144 -5.74 -1.45 5.92
C VAL A 144 -6.11 -0.68 4.64
N LEU A 145 -7.28 -0.05 4.58
CA LEU A 145 -7.65 0.78 3.42
C LEU A 145 -6.64 1.90 3.17
N THR A 146 -6.18 2.56 4.23
CA THR A 146 -5.18 3.63 4.14
C THR A 146 -3.85 3.09 3.63
N ASP A 147 -3.43 1.93 4.12
CA ASP A 147 -2.20 1.27 3.71
C ASP A 147 -2.24 0.86 2.23
N VAL A 148 -3.24 0.07 1.84
CA VAL A 148 -3.42 -0.41 0.45
C VAL A 148 -3.58 0.77 -0.52
N THR A 149 -4.30 1.83 -0.14
CA THR A 149 -4.45 3.02 -1.00
C THR A 149 -3.15 3.80 -1.16
N ARG A 150 -2.35 3.92 -0.09
CA ARG A 150 -1.02 4.53 -0.18
C ARG A 150 -0.12 3.75 -1.13
N HIS A 151 -0.20 2.42 -1.06
CA HIS A 151 0.59 1.53 -1.91
C HIS A 151 0.09 1.46 -3.36
N ALA A 152 -1.21 1.58 -3.61
CA ALA A 152 -1.74 1.77 -4.96
C ALA A 152 -1.18 3.06 -5.59
N GLY A 153 -1.10 4.16 -4.83
CA GLY A 153 -0.45 5.38 -5.31
C GLY A 153 1.04 5.23 -5.61
N HIS A 154 1.77 4.40 -4.85
CA HIS A 154 3.15 4.04 -5.22
C HIS A 154 3.20 3.22 -6.51
N ALA A 155 2.28 2.26 -6.67
CA ALA A 155 2.18 1.42 -7.86
C ALA A 155 1.84 2.24 -9.11
N ASP A 156 1.04 3.32 -8.99
CA ASP A 156 0.76 4.25 -10.09
C ASP A 156 2.04 4.86 -10.67
N ILE A 157 2.89 5.41 -9.80
CA ILE A 157 4.15 6.05 -10.23
C ILE A 157 5.14 5.03 -10.80
N ILE A 158 5.21 3.84 -10.19
CA ILE A 158 6.08 2.78 -10.70
C ILE A 158 5.61 2.34 -12.08
N ARG A 159 4.30 2.14 -12.27
CA ARG A 159 3.75 1.73 -13.57
C ARG A 159 4.06 2.75 -14.66
N GLU A 160 3.82 4.03 -14.38
CA GLU A 160 4.14 5.12 -15.32
C GLU A 160 5.63 5.11 -15.70
N GLN A 161 6.53 4.82 -14.76
CA GLN A 161 7.97 4.70 -15.02
C GLN A 161 8.36 3.42 -15.79
N THR A 162 7.60 2.33 -15.62
CA THR A 162 7.90 1.04 -16.25
C THR A 162 7.54 1.04 -17.73
N ASP A 163 6.33 1.47 -18.09
CA ASP A 163 5.81 1.37 -19.46
C ASP A 163 4.99 2.60 -19.92
N GLY A 164 4.88 3.63 -19.07
CA GLY A 164 4.11 4.84 -19.37
C GLY A 164 2.60 4.69 -19.14
N ASP A 165 2.12 3.52 -18.69
CA ASP A 165 0.70 3.34 -18.40
C ASP A 165 0.29 4.09 -17.12
N THR A 166 -0.91 4.68 -17.14
CA THR A 166 -1.42 5.52 -16.05
C THR A 166 -2.87 5.19 -15.75
N GLY A 167 -3.29 5.39 -14.49
CA GLY A 167 -4.71 5.43 -14.21
C GLY A 167 -5.12 5.08 -12.79
N LEU A 168 -6.35 5.44 -12.40
CA LEU A 168 -6.92 5.07 -11.11
C LEU A 168 -7.45 3.62 -11.10
N SER A 169 -7.98 3.14 -12.22
CA SER A 169 -8.47 1.77 -12.39
C SER A 169 -8.54 1.41 -13.89
N GLN A 170 -8.76 0.14 -14.21
CA GLN A 170 -8.80 -0.39 -15.58
C GLN A 170 -9.65 0.44 -16.57
N ASN A 171 -10.76 1.02 -16.10
CA ASN A 171 -11.69 1.81 -16.93
C ASN A 171 -11.72 3.30 -16.57
N ASN A 172 -10.78 3.78 -15.75
CA ASN A 172 -10.72 5.17 -15.35
C ASN A 172 -9.26 5.58 -15.15
N THR A 173 -8.70 6.27 -16.14
CA THR A 173 -7.36 6.84 -16.03
C THR A 173 -7.32 7.98 -15.01
N ASN A 174 -8.44 8.66 -14.77
CA ASN A 174 -8.48 9.91 -14.01
C ASN A 174 -7.48 10.96 -14.54
N MET A 175 -7.13 10.85 -15.82
CA MET A 175 -6.24 11.76 -16.55
C MET A 175 -7.04 12.50 -17.63
N PRO A 176 -6.76 13.79 -17.88
CA PRO A 176 -7.39 14.54 -18.96
C PRO A 176 -6.87 14.10 -20.34
N ASP A 177 -7.77 13.99 -21.33
CA ASP A 177 -7.47 13.42 -22.65
C ASP A 177 -6.76 14.38 -23.64
N ASP A 178 -6.71 15.68 -23.36
CA ASP A 178 -6.23 16.72 -24.30
C ASP A 178 -5.08 17.58 -23.72
N VAL A 179 -4.13 16.96 -23.02
CA VAL A 179 -2.96 17.66 -22.46
C VAL A 179 -1.70 17.32 -23.23
N ASP A 180 -0.99 18.35 -23.70
CA ASP A 180 0.40 18.23 -24.16
C ASP A 180 1.31 18.02 -22.94
N TRP A 181 1.46 16.76 -22.53
CA TRP A 181 2.25 16.38 -21.36
C TRP A 181 3.70 16.84 -21.42
N PRO A 182 4.44 16.70 -22.54
CA PRO A 182 5.78 17.27 -22.66
C PRO A 182 5.84 18.78 -22.38
N ALA A 183 4.94 19.57 -22.99
CA ALA A 183 4.90 21.00 -22.75
C ALA A 183 4.50 21.35 -21.31
N TYR A 184 3.56 20.59 -20.74
CA TYR A 184 3.13 20.75 -19.35
C TYR A 184 4.27 20.47 -18.36
N VAL A 185 5.00 19.37 -18.53
CA VAL A 185 6.16 19.02 -17.70
C VAL A 185 7.25 20.09 -17.81
N GLU A 186 7.51 20.61 -19.01
CA GLU A 186 8.49 21.68 -19.20
C GLU A 186 8.06 22.96 -18.47
N LYS A 187 6.78 23.35 -18.57
CA LYS A 187 6.23 24.45 -17.77
C LYS A 187 6.46 24.23 -16.27
N LEU A 188 6.23 23.03 -15.74
CA LEU A 188 6.45 22.74 -14.32
C LEU A 188 7.92 22.84 -13.93
N ARG A 189 8.86 22.40 -14.78
CA ARG A 189 10.30 22.56 -14.54
C ARG A 189 10.71 24.02 -14.45
N GLN A 190 10.21 24.85 -15.37
CA GLN A 190 10.50 26.29 -15.36
C GLN A 190 9.94 26.96 -14.11
N LEU A 191 8.74 26.58 -13.66
CA LEU A 191 8.17 27.07 -12.40
C LEU A 191 9.01 26.66 -11.18
N ALA A 192 9.52 25.43 -11.14
CA ALA A 192 10.40 24.97 -10.07
C ALA A 192 11.69 25.81 -10.01
N ILE A 193 12.36 26.02 -11.15
CA ILE A 193 13.57 26.85 -11.25
C ILE A 193 13.31 28.30 -10.81
N ALA A 194 12.18 28.88 -11.23
CA ALA A 194 11.82 30.24 -10.87
C ALA A 194 11.53 30.41 -9.36
N SER A 195 11.12 29.33 -8.67
CA SER A 195 10.84 29.36 -7.22
C SER A 195 12.12 29.52 -6.38
N ASP A 196 13.24 28.94 -6.83
CA ASP A 196 14.54 29.09 -6.17
C ASP A 196 15.00 30.55 -6.20
N ALA A 197 14.75 31.26 -7.31
CA ALA A 197 15.11 32.67 -7.46
C ALA A 197 14.25 33.63 -6.60
N GLN A 198 13.08 33.18 -6.14
CA GLN A 198 12.17 34.00 -5.33
C GLN A 198 12.36 33.81 -3.81
N THR A 199 13.18 32.84 -3.38
CA THR A 199 13.48 32.62 -1.97
C THR A 199 14.55 33.62 -1.50
N PRO A 200 14.25 34.61 -0.63
CA PRO A 200 15.27 35.52 -0.13
C PRO A 200 16.29 34.76 0.72
N ALA A 201 17.57 35.18 0.68
CA ALA A 201 18.71 34.56 1.37
C ALA A 201 18.62 34.44 2.92
N ALA A 202 17.48 34.75 3.53
CA ALA A 202 17.26 34.67 4.98
C ALA A 202 17.18 33.24 5.55
N ALA A 203 17.04 32.21 4.69
CA ALA A 203 16.98 30.81 5.15
C ALA A 203 18.36 30.18 5.46
N ALA A 204 19.46 30.88 5.18
CA ALA A 204 20.81 30.40 5.50
C ALA A 204 21.16 30.49 6.99
N ASP A 205 20.44 31.30 7.77
CA ASP A 205 20.76 31.56 9.19
C ASP A 205 20.08 30.59 10.17
N ASP A 206 18.99 29.90 9.76
CA ASP A 206 18.22 29.04 10.66
C ASP A 206 18.75 27.58 10.72
N ARG A 207 19.55 27.14 9.74
CA ARG A 207 20.21 25.82 9.78
C ARG A 207 21.33 25.73 10.81
N ALA A 208 21.83 26.85 11.33
CA ALA A 208 22.83 26.88 12.39
C ALA A 208 22.24 26.68 13.81
N ARG A 209 20.91 26.80 14.00
CA ARG A 209 20.28 26.74 15.33
C ARG A 209 19.79 25.37 15.79
N LYS A 210 19.76 24.36 14.92
CA LYS A 210 19.30 23.01 15.29
C LYS A 210 20.49 22.08 15.54
N GLN A 211 21.16 22.24 16.68
CA GLN A 211 21.92 21.14 17.29
C GLN A 211 20.91 20.07 17.78
N PRO A 212 21.16 18.77 17.58
CA PRO A 212 20.29 17.74 18.13
C PRO A 212 20.50 17.67 19.64
N LEU A 213 19.40 17.81 20.39
CA LEU A 213 19.30 17.35 21.77
C LEU A 213 19.58 15.84 21.79
N ARG A 214 20.81 15.44 22.13
CA ARG A 214 21.07 14.09 22.62
C ARG A 214 20.42 14.00 24.00
N GLN A 215 19.36 13.19 24.11
CA GLN A 215 18.83 12.78 25.41
C GLN A 215 19.43 11.43 25.80
N GLN A 216 19.71 11.35 27.11
CA GLN A 216 20.20 10.21 27.88
C GLN A 216 19.16 9.11 28.00
#